data_AF-A0A812IU18-F1
#
_entry.id   AF-A0A812IU18-F1
#
_cell.length_a   1.000
_cell.length_b   1.000
_cell.length_c   1.000
_cell.angle_alpha   90.00
_cell.angle_beta   90.00
_cell.angle_gamma   90.00
#
_symmetry.space_group_name_H-M   'P 1'
#
loop_
_entity.id
_entity.type
_entity.pdbx_description
1 polymer ?
#
loop_
_entity_poly.entity_id
_entity_poly.type
_entity_poly.pdbx_seq_one_letter_code
_entity_poly.pdbx_strand_id
1 'polypeptide(L)'
;LMTPSESASYAEAQRLDDSRKPFQSKVDKWEGSGFVWSFSILGPGLLVCLADTDAGCLLVAGQSGSRWGYALLPLQVLLIPVLFMAQDLTVRLGVCTQQGHSACIRDHFGRGWCWLTTALLIAECIIAMVSEM
;
A
#
# COMPACT_ATOMS: atom_id res chain seq x y z
N LEU A 1 51.92 -16.44 4.69
CA LEU A 1 51.84 -16.12 6.13
C LEU A 1 50.91 -14.92 6.25
N MET A 2 49.64 -15.15 6.58
CA MET A 2 48.66 -14.07 6.80
C MET A 2 49.12 -13.21 7.96
N THR A 3 49.06 -11.89 7.78
CA THR A 3 49.43 -10.95 8.84
C THR A 3 48.41 -11.03 10.00
N PRO A 4 48.81 -10.76 11.26
CA PRO A 4 47.91 -10.82 12.41
C PRO A 4 46.64 -9.97 12.23
N SER A 5 46.74 -8.85 11.50
CA SER A 5 45.62 -7.96 11.16
C SER A 5 44.62 -8.57 10.17
N GLU A 6 45.08 -9.38 9.21
CA GLU A 6 44.18 -10.05 8.26
C GLU A 6 43.40 -11.17 8.94
N SER A 7 44.04 -11.97 9.81
CA SER A 7 43.38 -13.08 10.50
C SER A 7 42.23 -12.64 11.40
N ALA A 8 42.34 -11.47 12.04
CA ALA A 8 41.28 -10.87 12.84
C ALA A 8 40.11 -10.38 11.97
N SER A 9 40.40 -9.80 10.81
CA SER A 9 39.38 -9.32 9.86
C SER A 9 38.57 -10.48 9.25
N TYR A 10 39.23 -11.61 8.92
CA TYR A 10 38.51 -12.81 8.45
C TYR A 10 37.64 -13.44 9.54
N ALA A 11 38.08 -13.40 10.80
CA ALA A 11 37.28 -13.89 11.93
C ALA A 11 36.03 -13.03 12.18
N GLU A 12 36.12 -11.70 12.01
CA GLU A 12 34.94 -10.82 12.05
C GLU A 12 34.03 -11.03 10.84
N ALA A 13 34.58 -11.17 9.64
CA ALA A 13 33.79 -11.45 8.44
C ALA A 13 33.00 -12.76 8.56
N GLN A 14 33.61 -13.82 9.12
CA GLN A 14 32.92 -15.08 9.40
C GLN A 14 31.84 -14.95 10.47
N ARG A 15 32.05 -14.14 11.53
CA ARG A 15 31.03 -13.90 12.55
C ARG A 15 29.82 -13.15 11.99
N LEU A 16 30.05 -12.17 11.11
CA LEU A 16 29.00 -11.42 10.46
C LEU A 16 28.20 -12.28 9.49
N ASP A 17 28.88 -13.15 8.72
CA ASP A 17 28.24 -14.12 7.84
C ASP A 17 27.38 -15.13 8.63
N ASP A 18 27.93 -15.70 9.70
CA ASP A 18 27.22 -16.71 10.51
C ASP A 18 25.97 -16.14 11.22
N SER A 19 26.05 -14.87 11.64
CA SER A 19 24.91 -14.15 12.21
C SER A 19 23.80 -13.86 11.17
N ARG A 20 24.13 -13.78 9.88
CA ARG A 20 23.15 -13.56 8.80
C ARG A 20 22.43 -14.84 8.35
N LYS A 21 23.06 -16.01 8.43
CA LYS A 21 22.47 -17.31 8.01
C LYS A 21 21.06 -17.60 8.58
N PRO A 22 20.77 -17.40 9.88
CA PRO A 22 19.44 -17.68 10.42
C PRO A 22 18.36 -16.71 9.90
N PHE A 23 18.73 -15.49 9.52
CA PHE A 23 17.81 -14.55 8.88
C PHE A 23 17.53 -14.93 7.42
N GLN A 24 18.59 -15.22 6.64
CA GLN A 24 18.43 -15.63 5.24
C GLN A 24 17.60 -16.90 5.10
N SER A 25 17.87 -17.93 5.92
CA SER A 25 17.09 -19.18 5.86
C SER A 25 15.60 -19.01 6.10
N LYS A 26 15.20 -17.99 6.89
CA LYS A 26 13.77 -17.66 7.05
C LYS A 26 13.22 -17.00 5.80
N VAL A 27 13.93 -16.03 5.22
CA VAL A 27 13.54 -15.33 3.98
C VAL A 27 13.42 -16.33 2.82
N ASP A 28 14.40 -17.21 2.64
CA ASP A 28 14.39 -18.25 1.60
C ASP A 28 13.21 -19.22 1.77
N LYS A 29 12.80 -19.48 3.03
CA LYS A 29 11.64 -20.32 3.35
C LYS A 29 10.32 -19.66 2.96
N TRP A 30 10.23 -18.32 3.01
CA TRP A 30 9.07 -17.59 2.51
C TRP A 30 9.06 -17.51 0.97
N GLU A 31 10.24 -17.40 0.34
CA GLU A 31 10.39 -17.39 -1.13
C GLU A 31 10.00 -18.72 -1.80
N GLY A 32 10.21 -19.87 -1.14
CA GLY A 32 9.93 -21.19 -1.72
C GLY A 32 8.45 -21.59 -1.81
N SER A 33 7.53 -20.85 -1.16
CA SER A 33 6.09 -21.14 -1.21
C SER A 33 5.38 -20.27 -2.25
N GLY A 34 5.10 -20.82 -3.44
CA GLY A 34 4.34 -20.13 -4.50
C GLY A 34 2.96 -19.58 -4.05
N PHE A 35 2.44 -20.09 -2.94
CA PHE A 35 1.26 -19.56 -2.24
C PHE A 35 1.50 -18.16 -1.63
N VAL A 36 2.64 -17.94 -0.97
CA VAL A 36 3.01 -16.64 -0.37
C VAL A 36 3.30 -15.60 -1.45
N TRP A 37 3.88 -16.04 -2.57
CA TRP A 37 4.14 -15.18 -3.73
C TRP A 37 2.83 -14.72 -4.40
N SER A 38 1.86 -15.63 -4.54
CA SER A 38 0.51 -15.27 -5.03
C SER A 38 -0.20 -14.29 -4.10
N PHE A 39 -0.05 -14.46 -2.77
CA PHE A 39 -0.60 -13.50 -1.79
C PHE A 39 0.11 -12.15 -1.80
N SER A 40 1.40 -12.09 -2.13
CA SER A 40 2.12 -10.82 -2.29
C SER A 40 1.59 -10.00 -3.47
N ILE A 41 1.13 -10.65 -4.54
CA ILE A 41 0.50 -9.99 -5.70
C ILE A 41 -0.99 -9.68 -5.44
N LEU A 42 -1.68 -10.53 -4.66
CA LEU A 42 -3.05 -10.24 -4.21
C LEU A 42 -3.10 -9.06 -3.23
N GLY A 43 -2.03 -8.79 -2.49
CA GLY A 43 -1.92 -7.70 -1.52
C GLY A 43 -2.43 -6.35 -2.04
N PRO A 44 -1.87 -5.78 -3.13
CA PRO A 44 -2.34 -4.51 -3.67
C PRO A 44 -3.79 -4.56 -4.18
N GLY A 45 -4.21 -5.63 -4.84
CA GLY A 45 -5.60 -5.78 -5.31
C GLY A 45 -6.62 -5.85 -4.16
N LEU A 46 -6.27 -6.52 -3.05
CA LEU A 46 -7.13 -6.62 -1.87
C LEU A 46 -7.19 -5.31 -1.08
N LEU A 47 -6.06 -4.60 -0.93
CA LEU A 47 -5.97 -3.28 -0.29
C LEU A 47 -6.85 -2.26 -1.00
N VAL A 48 -6.85 -2.34 -2.32
CA VAL A 48 -7.70 -1.57 -3.23
C VAL A 48 -9.18 -1.85 -3.02
N CYS A 49 -9.58 -3.12 -3.01
CA CYS A 49 -10.98 -3.46 -2.84
C CYS A 49 -11.50 -3.03 -1.47
N LEU A 50 -10.67 -3.12 -0.43
CA LEU A 50 -10.99 -2.63 0.91
C LEU A 50 -11.08 -1.10 0.96
N ALA A 51 -10.26 -0.37 0.21
CA ALA A 51 -10.33 1.09 0.13
C ALA A 51 -11.58 1.58 -0.61
N ASP A 52 -12.00 0.92 -1.69
CA ASP A 52 -13.22 1.27 -2.44
C ASP A 52 -14.52 0.85 -1.73
N THR A 53 -14.45 0.01 -0.70
CA THR A 53 -15.61 -0.49 0.07
C THR A 53 -15.74 0.22 1.42
N ASP A 54 -15.41 1.50 1.48
CA ASP A 54 -15.66 2.32 2.67
C ASP A 54 -17.14 2.73 2.78
N ALA A 55 -17.56 3.16 3.97
CA ALA A 55 -18.95 3.56 4.23
C ALA A 55 -19.41 4.70 3.30
N GLY A 56 -18.51 5.60 2.92
CA GLY A 56 -18.78 6.71 2.01
C GLY A 56 -19.13 6.25 0.60
N CYS A 57 -18.29 5.42 -0.02
CA CYS A 57 -18.57 4.84 -1.34
C CYS A 57 -19.84 3.98 -1.32
N LEU A 58 -20.08 3.20 -0.24
CA LEU A 58 -21.27 2.36 -0.12
C LEU A 58 -22.57 3.19 0.00
N LEU A 59 -22.56 4.30 0.74
CA LEU A 59 -23.69 5.22 0.86
C LEU A 59 -24.04 5.86 -0.49
N VAL A 60 -23.03 6.36 -1.21
CA VAL A 60 -23.22 6.97 -2.53
C VAL A 60 -23.72 5.92 -3.52
N ALA A 61 -23.16 4.71 -3.48
CA ALA A 61 -23.62 3.58 -4.28
C ALA A 61 -25.07 3.19 -3.95
N GLY A 62 -25.46 3.20 -2.68
CA GLY A 62 -26.83 2.91 -2.24
C GLY A 62 -27.84 3.97 -2.65
N GLN A 63 -27.50 5.26 -2.48
CA GLN A 63 -28.33 6.38 -2.90
C GLN A 63 -28.47 6.44 -4.43
N SER A 64 -27.37 6.26 -5.15
CA SER A 64 -27.37 6.25 -6.62
C SER A 64 -28.06 5.00 -7.18
N GLY A 65 -27.89 3.83 -6.55
CA GLY A 65 -28.57 2.58 -6.90
C GLY A 65 -30.09 2.64 -6.69
N SER A 66 -30.55 3.25 -5.59
CA SER A 66 -31.98 3.49 -5.34
C SER A 66 -32.61 4.41 -6.39
N ARG A 67 -31.85 5.38 -6.91
CA ARG A 67 -32.36 6.42 -7.81
C ARG A 67 -32.21 6.11 -9.31
N TRP A 68 -31.17 5.36 -9.71
CA TRP A 68 -30.84 5.06 -11.12
C TRP A 68 -30.91 3.56 -11.47
N GLY A 69 -31.10 2.68 -10.48
CA GLY A 69 -31.24 1.24 -10.70
C GLY A 69 -30.04 0.62 -11.42
N TYR A 70 -30.32 -0.40 -12.26
CA TYR A 70 -29.30 -1.17 -12.99
C TYR A 70 -28.53 -0.39 -14.07
N ALA A 71 -28.87 0.88 -14.34
CA ALA A 71 -28.16 1.70 -15.32
C ALA A 71 -26.70 1.99 -14.94
N LEU A 72 -26.35 1.84 -13.65
CA LEU A 72 -25.00 2.07 -13.14
C LEU A 72 -24.08 0.83 -13.22
N LEU A 73 -24.62 -0.37 -13.43
CA LEU A 73 -23.82 -1.60 -13.59
C LEU A 73 -22.75 -1.52 -14.69
N PRO A 74 -23.06 -1.08 -15.93
CA PRO A 74 -22.04 -0.98 -16.98
C PRO A 74 -20.99 0.10 -16.68
N LEU A 75 -21.37 1.18 -16.00
CA LEU A 75 -20.42 2.20 -15.54
C LEU A 75 -19.47 1.63 -14.48
N GLN A 76 -19.99 0.80 -13.57
CA GLN A 76 -19.18 0.13 -12.55
C GLN A 76 -18.15 -0.81 -13.17
N VAL A 77 -18.54 -1.59 -14.19
CA VAL A 77 -17.62 -2.49 -14.90
C VAL A 77 -16.54 -1.71 -15.65
N LEU A 78 -16.88 -0.56 -16.24
CA LEU A 78 -15.91 0.34 -16.89
C LEU A 78 -14.92 0.95 -15.89
N LEU A 79 -15.37 1.22 -14.65
CA LEU A 79 -14.53 1.81 -13.61
C LEU A 79 -13.45 0.85 -13.10
N ILE A 80 -13.71 -0.46 -13.04
CA ILE A 80 -12.76 -1.48 -12.54
C ILE A 80 -11.35 -1.34 -13.17
N PRO A 81 -11.18 -1.36 -14.51
CA PRO A 81 -9.86 -1.25 -15.12
C PRO A 81 -9.22 0.14 -14.92
N VAL A 82 -10.04 1.20 -14.84
CA VAL A 82 -9.55 2.57 -14.62
C VAL A 82 -8.97 2.71 -13.22
N LEU A 83 -9.68 2.19 -12.21
CA LEU A 83 -9.23 2.20 -10.82
C LEU A 83 -7.99 1.34 -10.63
N PHE A 84 -7.93 0.16 -11.26
CA PHE A 84 -6.75 -0.70 -11.24
C PHE A 84 -5.49 0.02 -11.74
N MET A 85 -5.60 0.78 -12.84
CA MET A 85 -4.48 1.58 -13.37
C MET A 85 -4.08 2.72 -12.44
N ALA A 86 -5.06 3.42 -11.85
CA ALA A 86 -4.79 4.48 -10.89
C ALA A 86 -4.09 3.95 -9.62
N GLN A 87 -4.42 2.73 -9.21
CA GLN A 87 -3.84 2.09 -8.03
C GLN A 87 -2.45 1.53 -8.29
N ASP A 88 -2.19 0.95 -9.47
CA ASP A 88 -0.82 0.57 -9.87
C ASP A 88 0.12 1.78 -9.84
N LEU A 89 -0.36 2.92 -10.36
CA LEU A 89 0.39 4.19 -10.32
C LEU A 89 0.59 4.69 -8.88
N THR A 90 -0.43 4.60 -8.04
CA THR A 90 -0.36 5.03 -6.62
C THR A 90 0.58 4.14 -5.82
N VAL A 91 0.55 2.82 -6.03
CA VAL A 91 1.46 1.85 -5.40
C VAL A 91 2.89 2.10 -5.85
N ARG A 92 3.11 2.28 -7.16
CA ARG A 92 4.45 2.59 -7.69
C ARG A 92 4.97 3.92 -7.17
N LEU A 93 4.13 4.95 -7.07
CA LEU A 93 4.49 6.22 -6.45
C LEU A 93 4.81 6.05 -4.95
N GLY A 94 3.99 5.31 -4.20
CA GLY A 94 4.21 5.06 -2.77
C GLY A 94 5.54 4.35 -2.49
N VAL A 95 5.86 3.33 -3.29
CA VAL A 95 7.13 2.59 -3.18
C VAL A 95 8.32 3.43 -3.64
N CYS A 96 8.21 4.15 -4.76
CA CYS A 96 9.31 4.98 -5.27
C CYS A 96 9.63 6.19 -4.38
N THR A 97 8.63 6.77 -3.74
CA THR A 97 8.82 8.01 -2.96
C THR A 97 9.14 7.72 -1.50
N GLN A 98 8.77 6.55 -0.96
CA GLN A 98 8.92 6.17 0.46
C GLN A 98 8.41 7.22 1.47
N GLN A 99 7.54 8.11 1.03
CA GLN A 99 6.93 9.17 1.81
C GLN A 99 5.41 8.99 1.76
N GLY A 100 4.73 9.16 2.90
CA GLY A 100 3.26 9.14 2.94
C GLY A 100 2.66 10.27 2.11
N HIS A 101 1.42 10.09 1.61
CA HIS A 101 0.70 11.08 0.78
C HIS A 101 0.80 12.52 1.30
N SER A 102 0.69 12.72 2.62
CA SER A 102 0.81 14.03 3.27
C SER A 102 2.23 14.62 3.26
N ALA A 103 3.27 13.79 3.33
CA ALA A 103 4.66 14.23 3.24
C ALA A 103 5.01 14.65 1.79
N CYS A 104 4.55 13.89 0.80
CA CYS A 104 4.76 14.22 -0.61
C CYS A 104 3.98 15.48 -1.04
N ILE A 105 2.75 15.68 -0.54
CA ILE A 105 1.96 16.90 -0.80
C ILE A 105 2.60 18.12 -0.14
N ARG A 106 3.15 17.97 1.08
CA ARG A 106 3.88 19.05 1.75
C ARG A 106 5.12 19.48 0.98
N ASP A 107 5.87 18.54 0.41
CA ASP A 107 7.13 18.81 -0.30
C ASP A 107 6.91 19.33 -1.74
N HIS A 108 5.85 18.90 -2.44
CA HIS A 108 5.59 19.34 -3.83
C HIS A 108 4.58 20.51 -3.96
N PHE A 109 3.55 20.58 -3.11
CA PHE A 109 2.46 21.58 -3.23
C PHE A 109 2.44 22.59 -2.07
N GLY A 110 3.27 22.41 -1.05
CA GLY A 110 3.38 23.31 0.10
C GLY A 110 2.33 23.09 1.19
N ARG A 111 2.48 23.80 2.32
CA ARG A 111 1.68 23.61 3.54
C ARG A 111 0.17 23.80 3.31
N GLY A 112 -0.26 24.75 2.47
CA GLY A 112 -1.67 25.07 2.26
C GLY A 112 -2.48 23.89 1.67
N TRP A 113 -1.96 23.24 0.64
CA TRP A 113 -2.59 22.09 0.01
C TRP A 113 -2.56 20.84 0.89
N CYS A 114 -1.50 20.68 1.69
CA CYS A 114 -1.41 19.60 2.67
C CYS A 114 -2.53 19.70 3.72
N TRP A 115 -2.82 20.91 4.21
CA TRP A 115 -3.93 21.14 5.14
C TRP A 115 -5.28 20.88 4.48
N LEU A 116 -5.47 21.28 3.22
CA LEU A 116 -6.71 21.07 2.48
C LEU A 116 -6.99 19.57 2.27
N THR A 117 -5.99 18.79 1.83
CA THR A 117 -6.14 17.33 1.69
C THR A 117 -6.31 16.62 3.03
N THR A 118 -5.64 17.08 4.08
CA THR A 118 -5.81 16.49 5.43
C THR A 118 -7.19 16.80 5.99
N ALA A 119 -7.71 18.01 5.78
CA ALA A 119 -9.05 18.41 6.19
C ALA A 119 -10.14 17.62 5.45
N LEU A 120 -9.97 17.39 4.15
CA LEU A 120 -10.84 16.51 3.37
C LEU A 120 -10.82 15.08 3.93
N LEU A 121 -9.64 14.53 4.24
CA LEU A 121 -9.51 13.21 4.86
C LEU A 121 -10.23 13.12 6.22
N ILE A 122 -10.11 14.15 7.06
CA ILE A 122 -10.82 14.21 8.34
C ILE A 122 -12.32 14.30 8.11
N ALA A 123 -12.77 15.09 7.13
CA ALA A 123 -14.19 15.19 6.79
C ALA A 123 -14.76 13.84 6.33
N GLU A 124 -14.04 13.09 5.48
CA GLU A 124 -14.40 11.73 5.09
C GLU A 124 -14.51 10.80 6.30
N CYS A 125 -13.53 10.82 7.21
CA CYS A 125 -13.60 10.04 8.45
C CYS A 125 -14.84 10.39 9.31
N ILE A 126 -15.23 11.67 9.37
CA ILE A 126 -16.41 12.11 10.09
C ILE A 126 -17.68 11.63 9.38
N ILE A 127 -17.75 11.73 8.05
CA ILE A 127 -18.88 11.25 7.25
C ILE A 127 -19.06 9.74 7.42
N ALA A 128 -17.98 8.97 7.39
CA ALA A 128 -17.99 7.53 7.64
C ALA A 128 -18.48 7.20 9.06
N MET A 129 -17.99 7.92 10.07
CA MET A 129 -18.43 7.73 11.47
C MET A 129 -19.92 8.02 11.64
N VAL A 130 -20.44 9.07 10.98
CA VAL A 130 -21.87 9.40 11.00
C VAL A 130 -22.71 8.37 10.25
N SER A 131 -22.16 7.76 9.19
CA SER A 131 -22.84 6.70 8.45
C SER A 131 -22.98 5.38 9.24
N GLU A 132 -22.10 5.13 10.20
CA GLU A 132 -22.15 3.93 11.04
C GLU A 132 -23.04 4.10 12.30
N MET A 133 -23.63 5.29 12.52
CA MET A 133 -24.62 5.56 13.57
C MET A 133 -26.06 5.51 13.05
#